data_AF-A0A7L1WR55-F1
#
_entry.id   AF-A0A7L1WR55-F1
#
_cell.length_a   1.000
_cell.length_b   1.000
_cell.length_c   1.000
_cell.angle_alpha   90.00
_cell.angle_beta   90.00
_cell.angle_gamma   90.00
#
_symmetry.space_group_name_H-M   'P 1'
#
loop_
_entity.id
_entity.type
_entity.pdbx_description
1 polymer ?
#
loop_
_entity_poly.entity_id
_entity_poly.type
_entity_poly.pdbx_seq_one_letter_code
_entity_poly.pdbx_strand_id
1 'polypeptide(L)' 'QGQQELSEHVVATDVVSNGDWTYQHLVLLETPPQRGLTYTCQVEHVSLEHPLRQHW' A
#
# COMPACT_ATOMS: atom_id res chain seq x y z
N GLN A 1 9.94 -10.68 -16.55
CA GLN A 1 8.59 -11.04 -16.04
C GLN A 1 8.04 -9.79 -15.41
N GLY A 2 6.86 -9.34 -15.86
CA GLY A 2 6.36 -7.98 -15.59
C GLY A 2 5.85 -7.81 -14.16
N GLN A 3 6.11 -6.63 -13.59
CA GLN A 3 5.43 -6.18 -12.39
C GLN A 3 4.01 -5.80 -12.77
N GLN A 4 3.01 -6.38 -12.08
CA GLN A 4 1.62 -6.01 -12.25
C GLN A 4 1.20 -5.11 -11.09
N GLU A 5 0.59 -3.97 -11.41
CA GLU A 5 -0.08 -3.14 -10.41
C GLU A 5 -1.47 -3.72 -10.15
N LEU A 6 -1.82 -3.89 -8.87
CA LEU A 6 -3.08 -4.51 -8.43
C LEU A 6 -4.02 -3.50 -7.76
N SER A 7 -4.05 -2.25 -8.26
CA SER A 7 -4.81 -1.16 -7.66
C SER A 7 -6.32 -1.42 -7.61
N GLU A 8 -6.86 -2.20 -8.55
CA GLU A 8 -8.27 -2.62 -8.56
C GLU A 8 -8.67 -3.58 -7.42
N HIS A 9 -7.70 -4.26 -6.81
CA HIS A 9 -7.90 -5.19 -5.69
C HIS A 9 -7.54 -4.56 -4.33
N VAL A 10 -7.14 -3.29 -4.33
CA VAL A 10 -6.79 -2.58 -3.11
C VAL A 10 -8.03 -1.88 -2.57
N VAL A 11 -8.43 -2.25 -1.37
CA VAL A 11 -9.47 -1.56 -0.60
C VAL A 11 -8.81 -0.61 0.37
N ALA A 12 -9.30 0.62 0.44
CA ALA A 12 -8.76 1.67 1.29
C ALA A 12 -9.79 2.13 2.33
N THR A 13 -9.28 2.48 3.50
CA THR A 13 -10.04 3.24 4.51
C THR A 13 -10.07 4.72 4.14
N ASP A 14 -10.97 5.51 4.75
CA ASP A 14 -10.83 6.96 4.70
C ASP A 14 -9.52 7.40 5.38
N VAL A 15 -9.04 8.60 5.07
CA VAL A 15 -7.92 9.22 5.79
C VAL A 15 -8.42 9.68 7.15
N VAL A 16 -7.82 9.15 8.22
CA VAL A 16 -8.21 9.43 9.62
C VAL A 16 -7.13 10.25 10.31
N SER A 17 -7.51 11.25 11.10
CA SER A 17 -6.57 12.04 11.92
C SER A 17 -6.20 11.30 13.20
N ASN A 18 -4.92 11.36 13.59
CA ASN A 18 -4.41 10.78 14.84
C ASN A 18 -4.50 11.76 16.03
N GLY A 19 -4.90 13.02 15.82
CA GLY A 19 -5.01 14.03 16.87
C GLY A 19 -3.71 14.76 17.25
N ASP A 20 -2.60 14.44 16.57
CA ASP A 20 -1.27 15.03 16.77
C ASP A 20 -0.72 15.70 15.49
N TRP A 21 -1.62 16.11 14.59
CA TRP A 21 -1.33 16.61 13.23
C TRP A 21 -0.79 15.57 12.25
N THR A 22 -0.77 14.29 12.63
CA THR A 22 -0.54 13.19 11.70
C THR A 22 -1.85 12.55 11.26
N TYR A 23 -1.79 11.82 10.15
CA TYR A 23 -2.92 11.12 9.55
C TYR A 23 -2.55 9.69 9.25
N GLN A 24 -3.55 8.81 9.28
CA GLN A 24 -3.43 7.42 8.90
C GLN A 24 -4.32 7.12 7.69
N HIS A 25 -3.81 6.28 6.80
CA HIS A 25 -4.54 5.74 5.68
C HIS A 25 -4.15 4.26 5.55
N LEU A 26 -5.11 3.36 5.75
CA LEU A 26 -4.87 1.92 5.68
C LEU A 26 -5.40 1.37 4.36
N VAL A 27 -4.58 0.53 3.72
CA VAL A 27 -4.91 -0.19 2.49
C VAL A 27 -4.82 -1.70 2.72
N LEU A 28 -5.69 -2.45 2.07
CA LEU A 28 -5.75 -3.91 2.10
C LEU A 28 -5.75 -4.44 0.66
N LEU A 29 -4.88 -5.39 0.37
CA LEU A 29 -4.89 -6.12 -0.90
C LEU A 29 -5.75 -7.37 -0.77
N GLU A 30 -6.91 -7.38 -1.44
CA GLU A 30 -7.80 -8.54 -1.47
C GLU A 30 -7.40 -9.51 -2.59
N THR A 31 -6.63 -10.54 -2.25
CA THR A 31 -6.20 -11.56 -3.22
C THR A 31 -6.09 -12.94 -2.57
N PRO A 32 -6.40 -14.04 -3.29
CA PRO A 32 -6.10 -15.38 -2.81
C PRO A 32 -4.60 -15.56 -2.60
N PRO A 33 -4.15 -16.19 -1.49
CA PRO A 33 -2.74 -16.51 -1.30
C PRO A 33 -2.24 -17.42 -2.42
N GLN A 34 -1.22 -16.97 -3.14
CA GLN A 34 -0.63 -17.70 -4.26
C GLN A 34 0.83 -18.05 -3.96
N ARG A 35 1.16 -19.34 -4.03
CA ARG A 35 2.53 -19.80 -3.80
C ARG A 35 3.47 -19.26 -4.87
N GLY A 36 4.61 -18.73 -4.44
CA GLY A 36 5.66 -18.24 -5.34
C GLY A 36 5.44 -16.81 -5.84
N LEU A 37 4.38 -16.13 -5.39
CA LEU A 37 4.24 -14.68 -5.57
C LEU A 37 4.73 -13.95 -4.31
N THR A 38 5.35 -12.80 -4.54
CA THR A 38 5.73 -11.84 -3.49
C THR A 38 4.97 -10.56 -3.77
N TYR A 39 4.47 -9.94 -2.71
CA TYR A 39 3.74 -8.68 -2.83
C TYR A 39 4.61 -7.54 -2.32
N THR A 40 4.46 -6.38 -2.93
CA THR A 40 5.13 -5.16 -2.48
C THR A 40 4.09 -4.06 -2.34
N CYS A 41 3.96 -3.51 -1.14
CA CYS A 41 3.22 -2.29 -0.90
C CYS A 41 4.16 -1.12 -1.23
N GLN A 42 3.75 -0.24 -2.14
CA GLN A 42 4.46 1.00 -2.46
C GLN A 42 3.64 2.19 -1.95
N VAL A 43 4.28 3.08 -1.20
CA VAL A 43 3.68 4.31 -0.68
C VAL A 43 4.39 5.51 -1.30
N GLU A 44 3.61 6.36 -1.94
CA GLU A 44 4.04 7.65 -2.47
C GLU A 44 3.48 8.76 -1.59
N HIS A 45 4.34 9.70 -1.19
CA HIS A 45 3.94 10.83 -0.36
C HIS A 45 4.87 12.01 -0.62
N VAL A 46 4.34 13.23 -0.63
CA VAL A 46 5.09 14.45 -0.98
C VAL A 46 6.30 14.71 -0.06
N SER A 47 6.27 14.19 1.16
CA SER A 47 7.39 14.32 2.11
C SER A 47 8.50 13.29 1.91
N LEU A 48 8.31 12.31 1.01
CA LEU A 48 9.28 11.25 0.74
C LEU A 48 10.05 11.58 -0.54
N GLU A 49 11.38 11.53 -0.48
CA GLU A 49 12.25 11.71 -1.66
C GLU A 49 12.08 10.57 -2.68
N HIS A 50 11.83 9.36 -2.17
CA HIS A 50 11.62 8.15 -2.97
C HIS A 50 10.43 7.35 -2.41
N PRO A 51 9.71 6.57 -3.25
CA PRO A 51 8.61 5.73 -2.78
C PRO A 51 9.08 4.75 -1.71
N LEU A 52 8.33 4.64 -0.62
CA LEU A 52 8.56 3.62 0.40
C LEU A 52 8.04 2.28 -0.12
N ARG A 53 8.85 1.21 -0.01
CA ARG A 53 8.47 -0.14 -0.44
C ARG A 53 8.57 -1.12 0.71
N GLN A 54 7.48 -1.83 0.97
CA GLN A 54 7.41 -2.90 1.96
C GLN A 54 7.10 -4.22 1.28
N HIS A 55 7.97 -5.20 1.45
CA HIS A 55 7.77 -6.56 0.94
C HIS A 55 6.99 -7.41 1.94
N TRP A 56 6.11 -8.27 1.42
CA TRP A 56 5.28 -9.24 2.13
C TRP A 56 5.49 -10.64 1.57
#